data_AF-A0A8S0G5X7-F1
#
_entry.id   AF-A0A8S0G5X7-F1
#
_cell.length_a   1.000
_cell.length_b   1.000
_cell.length_c   1.000
_cell.angle_alpha   90.00
_cell.angle_beta   90.00
_cell.angle_gamma   90.00
#
_symmetry.space_group_name_H-M   'P 1'
#
loop_
_entity.id
_entity.type
_entity.pdbx_description
1 polymer ?
#
loop_
_entity_poly.entity_id
_entity_poly.type
_entity_poly.pdbx_seq_one_letter_code
_entity_poly.pdbx_strand_id
1 'polypeptide(L)' 'MRHYEIVFMVHPDQSEQVPGMIERYTAAITGAEGKIHRLEDWGRTDGQQVAVSWLTRSTNCTKHTTF' A
#
# COMPACT_ATOMS: atom_id res chain seq x y z
N MET A 1 6.84 18.41 -0.98
CA MET A 1 6.08 17.22 -0.54
C MET A 1 5.37 16.63 -1.74
N ARG A 2 5.78 15.44 -2.19
CA ARG A 2 5.14 14.79 -3.33
C ARG A 2 4.05 13.86 -2.81
N HIS A 3 2.93 13.83 -3.52
CA HIS A 3 1.83 12.92 -3.26
C HIS A 3 1.96 11.76 -4.23
N TYR A 4 1.95 10.54 -3.71
CA TYR A 4 2.04 9.32 -4.50
C TYR A 4 0.81 8.47 -4.21
N GLU A 5 0.26 7.90 -5.26
CA GLU A 5 -0.76 6.86 -5.17
C GLU A 5 -0.09 5.52 -5.45
N ILE A 6 -0.26 4.57 -4.53
CA ILE A 6 0.29 3.22 -4.63
C ILE A 6 -0.91 2.28 -4.66
N VAL A 7 -1.08 1.59 -5.80
CA VAL A 7 -2.10 0.55 -5.97
C VAL A 7 -1.38 -0.77 -6.19
N PHE A 8 -1.71 -1.78 -5.39
CA PHE A 8 -1.21 -3.14 -5.58
C PHE A 8 -2.35 -4.13 -5.74
N MET A 9 -2.15 -5.10 -6.62
CA MET A 9 -3.09 -6.20 -6.89
C MET A 9 -2.47 -7.49 -6.35
N VAL A 10 -3.20 -8.20 -5.50
CA VAL A 10 -2.74 -9.42 -4.84
C VAL A 10 -3.56 -10.61 -5.32
N HIS A 11 -2.88 -11.71 -5.62
CA HIS A 11 -3.53 -12.96 -6.01
C HIS A 11 -4.52 -13.43 -4.92
N PRO A 12 -5.71 -13.94 -5.28
CA PRO A 12 -6.72 -14.37 -4.30
C PRO A 12 -6.20 -15.39 -3.28
N ASP A 13 -5.32 -16.31 -3.68
CA ASP A 13 -4.73 -17.31 -2.78
C ASP A 13 -3.81 -16.70 -1.70
N GLN A 14 -3.34 -15.46 -1.89
CA GLN A 14 -2.45 -14.75 -0.94
C GLN A 14 -3.20 -13.68 -0.15
N SER A 15 -4.51 -13.62 -0.29
CA SER A 15 -5.33 -12.55 0.27
C SER A 15 -5.36 -12.51 1.81
N GLU A 16 -5.07 -13.61 2.49
CA GLU A 16 -4.88 -13.63 3.96
C GLU A 16 -3.61 -12.90 4.42
N GLN A 17 -2.62 -12.73 3.53
CA GLN A 17 -1.36 -12.05 3.83
C GLN A 17 -1.45 -10.52 3.66
N VAL A 18 -2.50 -10.04 2.98
CA VAL A 18 -2.70 -8.61 2.67
C VAL A 18 -2.71 -7.74 3.93
N PRO A 19 -3.43 -8.08 5.02
CA PRO A 19 -3.42 -7.26 6.24
C PRO A 19 -2.01 -7.09 6.83
N GLY A 20 -1.19 -8.15 6.82
CA GLY A 20 0.19 -8.08 7.30
C GLY A 20 1.11 -7.28 6.38
N MET A 21 0.90 -7.33 5.07
CA MET A 21 1.63 -6.48 4.11
C MET A 21 1.31 -5.00 4.32
N ILE A 22 0.03 -4.69 4.51
CA ILE A 22 -0.48 -3.34 4.79
C ILE A 22 0.21 -2.74 6.03
N GLU A 23 0.27 -3.49 7.13
CA GLU A 23 0.92 -3.04 8.36
C GLU A 23 2.41 -2.76 8.17
N ARG A 24 3.12 -3.67 7.48
CA ARG A 24 4.56 -3.53 7.20
C ARG A 24 4.85 -2.28 6.36
N TYR A 25 4.07 -2.05 5.30
CA TYR A 25 4.24 -0.86 4.45
C TYR A 25 3.89 0.42 5.18
N THR A 26 2.84 0.39 6.02
CA THR A 26 2.47 1.52 6.86
C THR A 26 3.62 1.89 7.80
N ALA A 27 4.21 0.91 8.49
CA ALA A 27 5.34 1.12 9.39
C ALA A 27 6.59 1.65 8.66
N ALA A 28 6.87 1.15 7.46
CA ALA A 28 7.98 1.63 6.64
C ALA A 28 7.77 3.09 6.19
N ILE A 29 6.55 3.45 5.79
CA ILE A 29 6.19 4.81 5.36
C ILE A 29 6.25 5.79 6.53
N THR A 30 5.68 5.45 7.68
CA THR A 30 5.68 6.31 8.87
C THR A 30 7.08 6.46 9.46
N GLY A 31 7.90 5.40 9.45
CA GLY A 31 9.31 5.45 9.85
C GLY A 31 10.18 6.34 8.96
N ALA A 32 9.80 6.53 7.70
CA ALA A 32 10.46 7.44 6.75
C ALA A 32 9.85 8.87 6.76
N GLU A 33 9.17 9.26 7.83
CA GLU A 33 8.46 10.55 7.98
C GLU A 33 7.37 10.79 6.92
N GLY A 34 6.87 9.73 6.30
CA GLY A 34 5.76 9.76 5.37
C GLY A 34 4.41 9.82 6.09
N LYS A 35 3.43 10.48 5.48
CA LYS A 35 2.04 10.51 5.96
C LYS A 35 1.13 9.77 5.00
N ILE A 36 0.33 8.86 5.52
CA ILE A 36 -0.73 8.18 4.78
C ILE A 36 -2.01 9.00 4.94
N HIS A 37 -2.61 9.36 3.82
CA HIS A 37 -3.80 10.19 3.76
C HIS A 37 -5.08 9.39 3.50
N ARG A 38 -4.97 8.28 2.77
CA ARG A 38 -6.08 7.41 2.40
C ARG A 38 -5.59 5.98 2.30
N LEU A 39 -6.38 5.06 2.82
CA LEU A 39 -6.22 3.61 2.74
C LEU A 39 -7.57 3.08 2.29
N GLU A 40 -7.61 2.45 1.11
CA GLU A 40 -8.81 1.76 0.64
C GLU A 40 -8.48 0.32 0.28
N ASP A 41 -9.22 -0.61 0.90
CA ASP A 41 -9.30 -2.01 0.51
C ASP A 41 -10.55 -2.18 -0.36
N TRP A 42 -10.37 -2.53 -1.64
CA TRP A 42 -11.48 -2.69 -2.58
C TRP A 42 -12.15 -4.06 -2.52
N GLY A 43 -11.77 -4.90 -1.55
CA GLY A 43 -12.38 -6.20 -1.31
C GLY A 43 -12.13 -7.24 -2.40
N ARG A 44 -12.82 -8.37 -2.29
CA ARG A 44 -12.78 -9.49 -3.24
C ARG A 44 -14.05 -9.45 -4.09
N THR A 45 -13.95 -9.01 -5.35
CA THR A 45 -15.08 -9.16 -6.29
C THR A 45 -14.91 -10.46 -7.07
N ASP A 46 -15.85 -11.40 -6.90
CA ASP A 46 -16.03 -12.61 -7.70
C ASP A 46 -14.75 -13.29 -8.23
N GLY A 47 -13.94 -13.82 -7.31
CA GLY A 47 -12.82 -14.71 -7.64
C GLY A 47 -11.56 -14.02 -8.18
N GLN A 48 -11.46 -12.69 -8.12
CA GLN A 48 -10.29 -11.97 -8.62
C GLN A 48 -9.65 -11.05 -7.57
N GLN A 49 -8.41 -10.73 -7.88
CA GLN A 49 -7.35 -10.07 -7.10
C GLN A 49 -7.82 -8.99 -6.11
N VAL A 50 -7.18 -8.94 -4.94
CA VAL A 50 -7.41 -7.86 -3.96
C VAL A 50 -6.61 -6.64 -4.40
N ALA A 51 -7.30 -5.52 -4.61
CA ALA A 51 -6.66 -4.24 -4.86
C ALA A 51 -6.67 -3.38 -3.60
N VAL A 52 -5.51 -2.83 -3.25
CA VAL A 52 -5.39 -1.87 -2.15
C VAL A 52 -4.72 -0.61 -2.66
N SER A 53 -5.36 0.54 -2.41
CA SER A 53 -4.85 1.86 -2.79
C SER A 53 -4.45 2.69 -1.57
N TRP A 54 -3.31 3.36 -1.69
CA TRP A 54 -2.74 4.22 -0.67
C TRP A 54 -2.33 5.57 -1.24
N LEU A 55 -2.79 6.66 -0.62
CA LEU A 55 -2.26 7.99 -0.89
C LEU A 55 -1.21 8.35 0.16
N THR A 56 0.07 8.39 -0.23
CA THR A 56 1.18 8.75 0.65
C THR A 56 1.79 10.09 0.29
N ARG A 57 2.17 10.87 1.30
CA ARG A 57 2.88 12.15 1.17
C ARG A 57 4.22 12.05 1.88
N SER A 58 5.32 12.14 1.12
CA SER A 58 6.68 12.11 1.67
C SER A 58 7.56 13.21 1.09
N THR A 59 8.46 13.74 1.92
CA THR A 59 9.48 14.74 1.55
C THR A 59 10.71 14.09 0.92
N ASN A 60 10.97 12.80 1.17
CA ASN A 60 12.30 12.21 0.96
C ASN A 60 12.29 10.81 0.31
N CYS A 61 11.24 10.48 -0.45
CA CYS A 61 11.15 9.22 -1.19
C CYS A 61 12.14 9.22 -2.38
N THR A 62 13.44 9.04 -2.08
CA THR A 62 14.54 8.85 -3.04
C THR A 62 15.07 7.41 -2.97
N LYS A 63 14.27 6.47 -2.48
CA LYS A 63 14.53 5.06 -2.70
C LYS A 63 13.44 4.54 -3.60
N HIS A 64 13.85 4.28 -4.85
CA HIS A 64 13.29 3.23 -5.68
C HIS A 64 13.14 1.98 -4.80
N THR A 65 12.01 1.86 -4.11
CA THR A 65 11.56 0.56 -3.64
C THR A 65 10.91 -0.04 -4.88
N THR A 66 11.74 -0.67 -5.71
CA THR A 66 11.24 -1.60 -6.71
C THR A 66 10.62 -2.75 -5.93
N PHE A 67 9.30 -2.88 -6.03
CA PHE A 67 8.51 -3.98 -5.50
C PHE A 67 8.54 -5.15 -6.49
#